data_AF-A0A447QP09-F1
#
_entry.id   AF-A0A447QP09-F1
#
_cell.length_a   1.000
_cell.length_b   1.000
_cell.length_c   1.000
_cell.angle_alpha   90.00
_cell.angle_beta   90.00
_cell.angle_gamma   90.00
#
_symmetry.space_group_name_H-M   'P 1'
#
loop_
_entity.id
_entity.type
_entity.pdbx_description
1 polymer ?
#
loop_
_entity_poly.entity_id
_entity_poly.type
_entity_poly.pdbx_seq_one_letter_code
_entity_poly.pdbx_strand_id
1 'polypeptide(L)'
;MSNERNGGDQPGNKLGWYAYPGDSQNAERELGKRLDKKFKHAAEFGIADTQKNHAALIKFRDAVTAHLTDRDTIKWGTYLPIKDSTVFFNTKTKNVVVLSGDNHFVSGWRLQEGTQQYKKCIEQGILG
;
A
#
# COMPACT_ATOMS: atom_id res chain seq x y z
N MET A 1 -19.60 -13.99 25.35
CA MET A 1 -19.81 -12.84 24.44
C MET A 1 -18.91 -11.71 24.87
N SER A 2 -17.70 -11.64 24.34
CA SER A 2 -16.84 -10.44 24.36
C SER A 2 -15.89 -10.57 23.17
N ASN A 3 -16.24 -9.93 22.04
CA ASN A 3 -15.35 -9.86 20.89
C ASN A 3 -14.56 -8.56 21.05
N GLU A 4 -13.34 -8.67 21.57
CA GLU A 4 -12.39 -7.58 21.62
C GLU A 4 -12.15 -7.06 20.20
N ARG A 5 -12.55 -5.81 19.98
CA ARG A 5 -12.25 -5.09 18.75
C ARG A 5 -10.75 -4.80 18.79
N ASN A 6 -9.97 -5.61 18.07
CA ASN A 6 -8.55 -5.37 17.79
C ASN A 6 -8.40 -4.04 17.03
N GLY A 7 -8.34 -2.95 17.78
CA GLY A 7 -8.01 -1.60 17.33
C GLY A 7 -6.51 -1.30 17.48
N GLY A 8 -5.66 -2.27 17.17
CA GLY A 8 -4.20 -2.15 17.30
C GLY A 8 -3.51 -2.68 16.06
N ASP A 9 -3.54 -1.92 14.97
CA ASP A 9 -2.65 -2.07 13.79
C ASP A 9 -2.98 -1.07 12.66
N GLN A 10 -3.62 0.06 12.97
CA GLN A 10 -3.54 1.18 12.03
C GLN A 10 -2.10 1.68 12.08
N PRO A 11 -1.37 1.80 10.96
CA PRO A 11 -0.11 2.50 10.91
C PRO A 11 -0.39 4.00 11.15
N GLY A 12 -0.69 4.33 12.40
CA GLY A 12 -1.06 5.64 12.90
C GLY A 12 0.13 6.57 13.09
N ASN A 13 1.33 6.16 12.69
CA ASN A 13 2.43 7.10 12.48
C ASN A 13 2.60 7.33 10.97
N LYS A 14 2.59 8.60 10.58
CA LYS A 14 2.98 9.08 9.24
C LYS A 14 4.44 8.68 8.85
N LEU A 15 5.11 7.86 9.64
CA LEU A 15 6.54 7.59 9.62
C LEU A 15 6.87 6.08 9.53
N GLY A 16 5.96 5.13 9.80
CA GLY A 16 6.34 3.71 9.95
C GLY A 16 6.71 2.96 8.67
N TRP A 17 6.17 3.36 7.52
CA TRP A 17 6.55 2.83 6.20
C TRP A 17 7.46 3.80 5.42
N TYR A 18 7.74 4.98 6.02
CA TYR A 18 8.65 5.99 5.51
C TYR A 18 10.02 5.98 6.18
N ALA A 19 10.11 5.58 7.45
CA ALA A 19 11.27 5.87 8.28
C ALA A 19 12.04 4.59 8.61
N TYR A 20 13.18 4.44 7.93
CA TYR A 20 14.37 4.00 8.65
C TYR A 20 14.62 5.01 9.77
N PRO A 21 14.61 4.63 11.05
CA PRO A 21 15.14 5.50 12.10
C PRO A 21 16.66 5.65 11.87
N GLY A 22 17.08 6.74 11.22
CA GLY A 22 18.52 7.04 11.03
C GLY A 22 18.86 8.05 9.94
N ASP A 23 18.16 8.07 8.80
CA ASP A 23 18.41 9.02 7.70
C ASP A 23 17.16 9.19 6.81
N SER A 24 16.42 10.28 7.02
CA SER A 24 15.18 10.57 6.29
C SER A 24 15.41 10.83 4.79
N GLN A 25 16.56 11.40 4.39
CA GLN A 25 16.86 11.68 2.99
C GLN A 25 17.13 10.39 2.21
N ASN A 26 17.89 9.47 2.81
CA ASN A 26 18.14 8.17 2.19
C ASN A 26 16.85 7.34 2.09
N ALA A 27 15.99 7.37 3.11
CA ALA A 27 14.71 6.68 3.09
C ALA A 27 13.77 7.22 1.99
N GLU A 28 13.67 8.54 1.83
CA GLU A 28 12.91 9.16 0.75
C GLU A 28 13.46 8.77 -0.63
N ARG A 29 14.78 8.72 -0.78
CA ARG A 29 15.44 8.30 -2.03
C ARG A 29 15.12 6.84 -2.38
N GLU A 30 15.20 5.93 -1.41
CA GLU A 30 14.89 4.51 -1.62
C GLU A 30 13.40 4.29 -1.89
N LEU A 31 12.50 5.01 -1.20
CA LEU A 31 11.08 5.00 -1.51
C LEU A 31 10.83 5.51 -2.94
N GLY A 32 11.48 6.61 -3.34
CA GLY A 32 11.41 7.13 -4.69
C GLY A 32 11.80 6.09 -5.74
N LYS A 33 12.89 5.34 -5.52
CA LYS A 33 13.31 4.23 -6.40
C LYS A 33 12.26 3.11 -6.49
N ARG A 34 11.58 2.78 -5.38
CA ARG A 34 10.54 1.74 -5.35
C ARG A 34 9.27 2.19 -6.07
N LEU A 35 8.85 3.44 -5.84
CA LEU A 35 7.71 4.05 -6.55
C LEU A 35 7.99 4.15 -8.04
N ASP A 36 9.21 4.55 -8.44
CA ASP A 36 9.63 4.62 -9.84
C ASP A 36 9.47 3.26 -10.55
N LYS A 37 9.89 2.16 -9.91
CA LYS A 37 9.71 0.79 -10.43
C LYS A 37 8.25 0.36 -10.54
N LYS A 38 7.35 0.97 -9.76
CA LYS A 38 5.92 0.60 -9.70
C LYS A 38 5.00 1.66 -10.28
N PHE A 39 5.54 2.69 -10.94
CA PHE A 39 4.77 3.80 -11.50
C PHE A 39 3.71 3.38 -12.53
N LYS A 40 3.87 2.20 -13.15
CA LYS A 40 2.82 1.60 -14.00
C LYS A 40 1.47 1.40 -13.31
N HIS A 41 1.42 1.42 -11.97
CA HIS A 41 0.19 1.33 -11.20
C HIS A 41 -0.33 2.69 -10.72
N ALA A 42 0.35 3.80 -11.02
CA ALA A 42 -0.04 5.13 -10.54
C ALA A 42 -1.46 5.54 -11.01
N ALA A 43 -1.86 5.11 -12.20
CA ALA A 43 -3.20 5.34 -12.73
C ALA A 43 -4.32 4.74 -11.84
N GLU A 44 -4.05 3.59 -11.20
CA GLU A 44 -4.97 2.96 -10.24
C GLU A 44 -5.21 3.83 -8.99
N PHE A 45 -4.28 4.76 -8.72
CA PHE A 45 -4.36 5.74 -7.64
C PHE A 45 -4.84 7.12 -8.14
N GLY A 46 -5.40 7.20 -9.35
CA GLY A 46 -5.96 8.43 -9.92
C GLY A 46 -4.93 9.38 -10.52
N ILE A 47 -3.70 8.92 -10.77
CA ILE A 47 -2.64 9.74 -11.37
C ILE A 47 -2.66 9.54 -12.88
N ALA A 48 -3.22 10.53 -13.59
CA ALA A 48 -3.36 10.51 -15.04
C ALA A 48 -2.07 10.93 -15.80
N ASP A 49 -1.02 11.32 -15.08
CA ASP A 49 0.27 11.70 -15.67
C ASP A 49 0.84 10.54 -16.51
N THR A 50 0.94 10.75 -17.84
CA THR A 50 1.45 9.73 -18.78
C THR A 50 2.98 9.64 -18.78
N GLN A 51 3.66 10.66 -18.29
CA GLN A 51 5.11 10.71 -18.19
C GLN A 51 5.57 10.49 -16.75
N LYS A 52 6.48 9.53 -16.58
CA LYS A 52 7.15 9.27 -15.30
C LYS A 52 8.21 10.36 -15.05
N ASN A 53 7.84 11.40 -14.31
CA ASN A 53 8.73 12.48 -13.89
C ASN A 53 8.70 12.65 -12.36
N HIS A 54 9.59 13.49 -11.83
CA HIS A 54 9.71 13.71 -10.38
C HIS A 54 8.40 14.16 -9.73
N ALA A 55 7.66 15.07 -10.38
CA ALA A 55 6.37 15.55 -9.87
C ALA A 55 5.32 14.43 -9.81
N ALA A 56 5.26 13.57 -10.83
CA ALA A 56 4.35 12.44 -10.86
C ALA A 56 4.71 11.37 -9.81
N LEU A 57 6.01 11.16 -9.53
CA LEU A 57 6.45 10.29 -8.43
C LEU A 57 6.06 10.85 -7.05
N ILE A 58 6.13 12.17 -6.85
CA ILE A 58 5.62 12.81 -5.63
C ILE A 58 4.11 12.60 -5.50
N LYS A 59 3.33 12.79 -6.56
CA LYS A 59 1.88 12.49 -6.54
C LYS A 59 1.62 11.02 -6.18
N PHE A 60 2.40 10.09 -6.73
CA PHE A 60 2.25 8.66 -6.45
C PHE A 60 2.57 8.33 -4.99
N ARG A 61 3.64 8.91 -4.48
CA ARG A 61 4.02 8.84 -3.07
C ARG A 61 2.89 9.35 -2.17
N ASP A 62 2.32 10.51 -2.49
CA ASP A 62 1.28 11.15 -1.69
C ASP A 62 -0.03 10.35 -1.76
N ALA A 63 -0.35 9.76 -2.92
CA ALA A 63 -1.53 8.91 -3.08
C ALA A 63 -1.41 7.58 -2.31
N VAL A 64 -0.23 6.95 -2.31
CA VAL A 64 0.04 5.78 -1.45
C VAL A 64 -0.02 6.16 0.03
N THR A 65 0.48 7.35 0.39
CA THR A 65 0.36 7.89 1.76
C THR A 65 -1.09 8.04 2.17
N ALA A 66 -1.88 8.74 1.35
CA ALA A 66 -3.29 8.96 1.58
C ALA A 66 -4.02 7.63 1.76
N HIS A 67 -3.77 6.66 0.88
CA HIS A 67 -4.33 5.30 0.99
C HIS A 67 -4.03 4.66 2.35
N LEU A 68 -2.77 4.65 2.80
CA LEU A 68 -2.38 4.00 4.06
C LEU A 68 -2.92 4.71 5.31
N THR A 69 -3.18 6.03 5.21
CA THR A 69 -3.75 6.83 6.31
C THR A 69 -5.27 6.98 6.26
N ASP A 70 -5.90 6.46 5.21
CA ASP A 70 -7.35 6.55 5.04
C ASP A 70 -8.06 5.65 6.05
N ARG A 71 -9.13 6.16 6.66
CA ARG A 71 -9.89 5.46 7.71
C ARG A 71 -10.57 4.18 7.21
N ASP A 72 -10.83 4.10 5.92
CA ASP A 72 -11.48 2.95 5.26
C ASP A 72 -10.46 1.95 4.72
N THR A 73 -9.16 2.20 4.98
CA THR A 73 -8.07 1.26 4.74
C THR A 73 -7.85 0.37 5.96
N ILE A 74 -7.88 -0.93 5.71
CA ILE A 74 -7.69 -1.98 6.71
C ILE A 74 -6.46 -2.82 6.38
N LYS A 75 -5.72 -3.23 7.41
CA LYS A 75 -4.72 -4.29 7.30
C LYS A 75 -5.44 -5.60 7.03
N TRP A 76 -5.25 -6.15 5.84
CA TRP A 76 -6.05 -7.26 5.33
C TRP A 76 -5.22 -8.21 4.47
N GLY A 77 -4.50 -9.10 5.16
CA GLY A 77 -3.88 -10.26 4.52
C GLY A 77 -2.41 -10.11 4.14
N THR A 78 -1.95 -11.04 3.32
CA THR A 78 -0.55 -11.19 2.89
C THR A 78 -0.45 -11.37 1.37
N TYR A 79 0.73 -11.08 0.82
CA TYR A 79 1.03 -11.23 -0.59
C TYR A 79 1.95 -12.44 -0.80
N LEU A 80 1.43 -13.50 -1.43
CA LEU A 80 2.10 -14.80 -1.56
C LEU A 80 3.55 -14.73 -2.08
N PRO A 81 3.88 -13.89 -3.09
CA PRO A 81 5.25 -13.83 -3.60
C PRO A 81 6.26 -13.20 -2.64
N ILE A 82 5.81 -12.49 -1.60
CA ILE A 82 6.69 -11.78 -0.67
C ILE A 82 6.40 -12.26 0.75
N LYS A 83 7.35 -13.01 1.29
CA LYS A 83 7.29 -13.50 2.67
C LYS A 83 7.14 -12.33 3.65
N ASP A 84 6.33 -12.55 4.70
CA ASP A 84 6.08 -11.60 5.79
C ASP A 84 5.48 -10.26 5.32
N SER A 85 4.94 -10.23 4.10
CA SER A 85 4.27 -9.04 3.58
C SER A 85 2.92 -8.80 4.23
N THR A 86 2.54 -7.53 4.29
CA THR A 86 1.24 -7.08 4.75
C THR A 86 0.51 -6.37 3.62
N VAL A 87 -0.75 -6.72 3.40
CA VAL A 87 -1.64 -6.07 2.44
C VAL A 87 -2.55 -5.09 3.18
N PHE A 88 -2.66 -3.86 2.67
CA PHE A 88 -3.57 -2.83 3.14
C PHE A 88 -4.63 -2.55 2.08
N PHE A 89 -5.86 -2.93 2.37
CA PHE A 89 -6.99 -2.83 1.45
C PHE A 89 -7.91 -1.66 1.82
N ASN A 90 -8.24 -0.81 0.86
CA ASN A 90 -9.22 0.26 1.05
C ASN A 90 -10.59 -0.17 0.54
N THR A 91 -11.58 -0.16 1.43
CA THR A 91 -12.93 -0.64 1.12
C THR A 91 -13.72 0.27 0.18
N LYS A 92 -13.34 1.54 0.00
CA LYS A 92 -13.98 2.47 -0.93
C LYS A 92 -13.38 2.42 -2.33
N THR A 93 -12.07 2.59 -2.45
CA THR A 93 -11.39 2.62 -3.76
C THR A 93 -11.19 1.22 -4.34
N LYS A 94 -11.22 0.20 -3.48
CA LYS A 94 -10.82 -1.18 -3.77
C LYS A 94 -9.32 -1.33 -4.10
N ASN A 95 -8.52 -0.32 -3.75
CA ASN A 95 -7.07 -0.39 -3.91
C ASN A 95 -6.45 -1.27 -2.82
N VAL A 96 -5.34 -1.88 -3.17
CA VAL A 96 -4.42 -2.54 -2.24
C VAL A 96 -3.06 -1.85 -2.29
N VAL A 97 -2.42 -1.75 -1.13
CA VAL A 97 -1.00 -1.43 -0.99
C VAL A 97 -0.33 -2.57 -0.24
N VAL A 98 0.77 -3.08 -0.79
CA VAL A 98 1.55 -4.17 -0.21
C VAL A 98 2.83 -3.58 0.39
N LEU A 99 3.05 -3.87 1.67
CA LEU A 99 4.29 -3.59 2.36
C LEU A 99 5.04 -4.90 2.63
N SER A 100 6.38 -4.87 2.63
CA SER A 100 7.20 -6.00 3.08
C SER A 100 7.14 -6.15 4.61
N GLY A 101 7.74 -7.21 5.16
CA GLY A 101 7.87 -7.37 6.62
C GLY A 101 8.56 -6.18 7.31
N ASP A 102 9.53 -5.55 6.63
CA ASP A 102 10.18 -4.32 7.10
C ASP A 102 9.38 -3.03 6.82
N ASN A 103 8.08 -3.13 6.54
CA ASN A 103 7.19 -2.01 6.19
C ASN A 103 7.57 -1.20 4.94
N HIS A 104 8.45 -1.70 4.06
CA HIS A 104 8.77 -1.02 2.81
C HIS A 104 7.68 -1.23 1.75
N PHE A 105 7.37 -0.17 1.00
CA PHE A 105 6.49 -0.27 -0.16
C PHE A 105 7.01 -1.31 -1.17
N VAL A 106 6.15 -2.28 -1.49
CA VAL A 106 6.40 -3.30 -2.50
C VAL A 106 5.66 -2.96 -3.78
N SER A 107 4.35 -2.77 -3.71
CA SER A 107 3.49 -2.48 -4.86
C SER A 107 2.09 -2.06 -4.40
N GLY A 108 1.24 -1.59 -5.31
CA GLY A 108 -0.17 -1.36 -5.06
C GLY A 108 -0.94 -1.27 -6.37
N TRP A 109 -2.22 -1.62 -6.37
CA TRP A 109 -3.11 -1.59 -7.53
C TRP A 109 -4.58 -1.68 -7.11
N ARG A 110 -5.51 -1.44 -8.03
CA ARG A 110 -6.94 -1.66 -7.78
C ARG A 110 -7.32 -3.11 -8.00
N LEU A 111 -8.05 -3.69 -7.07
CA LEU A 111 -8.66 -5.00 -7.29
C LEU A 111 -9.94 -4.83 -8.12
N GLN A 112 -10.03 -5.60 -9.20
CA GLN A 112 -11.24 -5.65 -10.02
C GLN A 112 -12.27 -6.58 -9.38
N GLU A 113 -13.43 -6.02 -9.03
CA GLU A 113 -14.54 -6.77 -8.45
C GLU A 113 -14.98 -7.92 -9.38
N GLY A 114 -15.36 -9.05 -8.78
CA GLY A 114 -15.75 -10.26 -9.50
C GLY A 114 -14.60 -11.14 -9.98
N THR A 115 -13.35 -10.67 -9.98
CA THR A 115 -12.18 -11.50 -10.29
C THR A 115 -11.87 -12.51 -9.18
N GLN A 116 -11.17 -13.59 -9.53
CA GLN A 116 -10.73 -14.57 -8.53
C GLN A 116 -9.77 -13.96 -7.51
N GLN A 117 -8.92 -13.02 -7.94
CA GLN A 117 -8.01 -12.30 -7.04
C GLN A 117 -8.77 -11.46 -6.02
N TYR A 118 -9.81 -10.74 -6.45
CA TYR A 118 -10.67 -9.98 -5.53
C TYR A 118 -11.34 -10.91 -4.52
N LYS A 119 -11.95 -12.02 -4.97
CA LYS A 119 -12.59 -12.99 -4.07
C LYS A 119 -11.61 -13.56 -3.05
N LYS A 120 -10.44 -14.04 -3.50
CA LYS A 120 -9.40 -14.56 -2.59
C LYS A 120 -8.92 -13.51 -1.60
N CYS A 121 -8.70 -12.28 -2.06
CA CYS A 121 -8.27 -11.21 -1.18
C CYS A 121 -9.35 -10.93 -0.12
N ILE A 122 -10.60 -10.70 -0.51
CA ILE A 122 -11.69 -10.37 0.41
C ILE A 122 -12.08 -11.53 1.34
N GLU A 123 -12.06 -12.77 0.86
CA GLU A 123 -12.52 -13.93 1.64
C GLU A 123 -11.42 -14.54 2.50
N GLN A 124 -10.17 -14.54 2.00
CA GLN A 124 -9.07 -15.29 2.60
C GLN A 124 -7.91 -14.40 3.06
N GLY A 125 -7.91 -13.11 2.71
CA GLY A 125 -6.77 -12.24 2.95
C GLY A 125 -5.53 -12.67 2.17
N ILE A 126 -5.70 -13.33 1.01
CA ILE A 126 -4.59 -13.82 0.20
C ILE A 126 -4.55 -13.07 -1.12
N LEU A 127 -3.41 -12.47 -1.40
CA LEU A 127 -3.12 -11.78 -2.64
C LEU A 127 -2.05 -12.57 -3.43
N GLY A 128 -2.41 -13.08 -4.60
CA GLY A 128 -1.51 -13.85 -5.47
C GLY A 128 -2.25 -14.68 -6.52
#